data_AF-A0A182FJ24-F1
#
_entry.id   AF-A0A182FJ24-F1
#
_cell.length_a   1.000
_cell.length_b   1.000
_cell.length_c   1.000
_cell.angle_alpha   90.00
_cell.angle_beta   90.00
_cell.angle_gamma   90.00
#
_symmetry.space_group_name_H-M   'P 1'
#
loop_
_entity.id
_entity.type
_entity.pdbx_description
1 polymer ?
#
loop_
_entity_poly.entity_id
_entity_poly.type
_entity_poly.pdbx_seq_one_letter_code
_entity_poly.pdbx_strand_id
1 'polypeptide(L)'
;MAFLARNLIQASARLSMVLRATGQQQQQQRRRLLHLSRNLCVAQVQKPAPPFQGTAVVNNDFKEIKLEDYKGKYLVLFFYPLDFTFVCPTEIIAFSDRIQEFRALNTEVVGVSVDSHFSHLAWINQPRKSGGLGKLDYPLLADLTKQISADYGVLLEDAGISLRGLFIIDPAGVVRQITINDLPVGRSVDETLRLIKAFQFVEKHGEVCPANWEPNKNAATIKPNPKESREYFEKHGK
;
A
#
# COMPACT_ATOMS: atom_id res chain seq x y z
N MET A 1 -68.38 -5.04 15.16
CA MET A 1 -67.44 -5.79 14.28
C MET A 1 -66.46 -4.90 13.52
N ALA A 2 -66.88 -3.80 12.88
CA ALA A 2 -65.98 -2.95 12.06
C ALA A 2 -64.87 -2.20 12.83
N PHE A 3 -65.11 -1.82 14.10
CA PHE A 3 -64.15 -1.07 14.91
C PHE A 3 -62.93 -1.93 15.36
N LEU A 4 -63.19 -3.18 15.73
CA LEU A 4 -62.15 -4.15 16.11
C LEU A 4 -61.24 -4.50 14.93
N ALA A 5 -61.81 -4.67 13.73
CA ALA A 5 -61.04 -4.95 12.51
C ALA A 5 -60.10 -3.79 12.11
N ARG A 6 -60.55 -2.53 12.25
CA ARG A 6 -59.71 -1.35 11.96
C ARG A 6 -58.54 -1.21 12.94
N ASN A 7 -58.75 -1.49 14.22
CA ASN A 7 -57.70 -1.44 15.24
C ASN A 7 -56.64 -2.52 15.03
N LEU A 8 -57.04 -3.74 14.64
CA LEU A 8 -56.11 -4.83 14.31
C LEU A 8 -55.21 -4.51 13.10
N ILE A 9 -55.77 -3.89 12.06
CA ILE A 9 -55.01 -3.50 10.86
C ILE A 9 -54.02 -2.38 11.19
N GLN A 10 -54.42 -1.37 11.98
CA GLN A 10 -53.51 -0.31 12.42
C GLN A 10 -52.39 -0.84 13.33
N ALA A 11 -52.68 -1.77 14.23
CA ALA A 11 -51.68 -2.40 15.10
C ALA A 11 -50.65 -3.22 14.29
N SER A 12 -51.11 -4.00 13.31
CA SER A 12 -50.25 -4.78 12.40
C SER A 12 -49.33 -3.90 11.54
N ALA A 13 -49.85 -2.78 11.00
CA ALA A 13 -49.06 -1.83 10.23
C ALA A 13 -47.99 -1.14 11.08
N ARG A 14 -48.32 -0.76 12.33
CA ARG A 14 -47.36 -0.17 13.28
C ARG A 14 -46.27 -1.18 13.67
N LEU A 15 -46.64 -2.43 13.96
CA LEU A 15 -45.67 -3.47 14.29
C LEU A 15 -44.71 -3.75 13.12
N SER A 16 -45.24 -3.80 11.89
CA SER A 16 -44.43 -3.99 10.67
C SER A 16 -43.47 -2.83 10.41
N MET A 17 -43.90 -1.59 10.67
CA MET A 17 -43.03 -0.40 10.54
C MET A 17 -41.91 -0.40 11.60
N VAL A 18 -42.24 -0.75 12.84
CA VAL A 18 -41.24 -0.88 13.93
C VAL A 18 -40.22 -1.97 13.61
N LEU A 19 -40.66 -3.15 13.15
CA LEU A 19 -39.77 -4.25 12.76
C LEU A 19 -38.82 -3.86 11.61
N ARG A 20 -39.32 -3.12 10.60
CA ARG A 20 -38.49 -2.60 9.49
C ARG A 20 -37.47 -1.55 9.97
N ALA A 21 -37.89 -0.63 10.83
CA ALA A 21 -37.00 0.39 11.38
C ALA A 21 -35.89 -0.23 12.25
N THR A 22 -36.22 -1.23 13.07
CA THR A 22 -35.22 -1.97 13.87
C THR A 22 -34.25 -2.77 12.99
N GLY A 23 -34.73 -3.37 11.89
CA GLY A 23 -33.86 -4.06 10.93
C GLY A 23 -32.89 -3.12 10.21
N GLN A 24 -33.36 -1.93 9.79
CA GLN A 24 -32.51 -0.91 9.18
C GLN A 24 -31.49 -0.33 10.17
N GLN A 25 -31.88 -0.08 11.42
CA GLN A 25 -30.96 0.38 12.47
C GLN A 25 -29.89 -0.67 12.80
N GLN A 26 -30.26 -1.95 12.92
CA GLN A 26 -29.29 -3.03 13.14
C GLN A 26 -28.33 -3.18 11.96
N GLN A 27 -28.81 -3.06 10.72
CA GLN A 27 -27.96 -3.12 9.53
C GLN A 27 -27.00 -1.93 9.45
N GLN A 28 -27.46 -0.73 9.82
CA GLN A 28 -26.64 0.49 9.85
C GLN A 28 -25.61 0.46 10.98
N GLN A 29 -25.96 -0.08 12.16
CA GLN A 29 -25.03 -0.31 13.27
C GLN A 29 -23.99 -1.38 12.92
N ARG A 30 -24.38 -2.48 12.27
CA ARG A 30 -23.44 -3.49 11.74
C ARG A 30 -22.49 -2.90 10.71
N ARG A 31 -22.99 -2.09 9.76
CA ARG A 31 -22.14 -1.38 8.80
C ARG A 31 -21.17 -0.43 9.49
N ARG A 32 -21.61 0.31 10.51
CA ARG A 32 -20.73 1.16 11.33
C ARG A 32 -19.67 0.36 12.09
N LEU A 33 -20.03 -0.76 12.71
CA LEU A 33 -19.10 -1.64 13.42
C LEU A 33 -18.07 -2.29 12.48
N LEU A 34 -18.50 -2.75 11.30
CA LEU A 34 -17.61 -3.27 10.25
C LEU A 34 -16.66 -2.18 9.73
N HIS A 35 -17.15 -0.94 9.59
CA HIS A 35 -16.34 0.19 9.15
C HIS A 35 -15.33 0.64 10.23
N LEU A 36 -15.75 0.69 11.50
CA LEU A 36 -14.87 0.95 12.64
C LEU A 36 -13.80 -0.14 12.82
N SER A 37 -14.16 -1.41 12.65
CA SER A 37 -13.22 -2.53 12.71
C SER A 37 -12.24 -2.54 11.53
N ARG A 38 -12.66 -2.09 10.34
CA ARG A 38 -11.77 -1.91 9.18
C ARG A 38 -10.74 -0.79 9.39
N ASN A 39 -11.15 0.31 10.04
CA ASN A 39 -10.24 1.43 10.35
C ASN A 39 -9.12 1.08 11.36
N LEU A 40 -9.19 -0.06 12.04
CA LEU A 40 -8.15 -0.52 12.97
C LEU A 40 -6.97 -1.23 12.28
N CYS A 41 -7.08 -1.60 11.00
CA CYS A 41 -6.06 -2.38 10.28
C CYS A 41 -5.36 -1.61 9.17
N VAL A 42 -5.58 -0.28 9.06
CA VAL A 42 -4.97 0.54 8.02
C VAL A 42 -3.49 0.75 8.30
N ALA A 43 -2.64 0.58 7.29
CA ALA A 43 -1.20 0.82 7.39
C ALA A 43 -0.86 2.19 8.00
N GLN A 44 0.05 2.19 8.99
CA GLN A 44 0.49 3.40 9.71
C GLN A 44 2.00 3.40 9.90
N VAL A 45 2.63 4.55 9.65
CA VAL A 45 4.07 4.72 9.91
C VAL A 45 4.37 4.48 11.41
N GLN A 46 5.50 3.82 11.69
CA GLN A 46 5.92 3.34 13.01
C GLN A 46 5.11 2.16 13.58
N LYS A 47 4.16 1.60 12.83
CA LYS A 47 3.42 0.39 13.22
C LYS A 47 3.82 -0.80 12.34
N PRO A 48 3.61 -2.04 12.80
CA PRO A 48 3.74 -3.21 11.95
C PRO A 48 2.90 -3.05 10.67
N ALA A 49 3.46 -3.45 9.53
CA ALA A 49 2.74 -3.46 8.27
C ALA A 49 1.59 -4.47 8.35
N PRO A 50 0.41 -4.16 7.78
CA PRO A 50 -0.68 -5.12 7.72
C PRO A 50 -0.22 -6.40 7.00
N PRO A 51 -0.53 -7.59 7.54
CA PRO A 51 -0.11 -8.83 6.93
C PRO A 51 -0.77 -8.98 5.55
N PHE A 52 -0.03 -9.56 4.61
CA PHE A 52 -0.59 -9.96 3.32
C PHE A 52 -0.12 -11.37 2.98
N GLN A 53 -0.98 -12.09 2.25
CA GLN A 53 -0.65 -13.35 1.60
C GLN A 53 -1.47 -13.47 0.32
N GLY A 54 -0.87 -14.02 -0.72
CA GLY A 54 -1.61 -14.42 -1.91
C GLY A 54 -0.72 -14.90 -3.04
N THR A 55 -1.38 -15.22 -4.15
CA THR A 55 -0.72 -15.74 -5.35
C THR A 55 -0.10 -14.59 -6.14
N ALA A 56 1.20 -14.69 -6.41
CA ALA A 56 1.95 -13.78 -7.25
C ALA A 56 2.53 -14.50 -8.48
N VAL A 57 2.79 -13.73 -9.54
CA VAL A 57 3.61 -14.20 -10.67
C VAL A 57 5.08 -13.91 -10.36
N VAL A 58 5.90 -14.95 -10.33
CA VAL A 58 7.34 -14.88 -10.07
C VAL A 58 8.07 -15.71 -11.11
N ASN A 59 8.92 -15.07 -11.92
CA ASN A 59 9.65 -15.74 -13.02
C ASN A 59 8.72 -16.55 -13.95
N ASN A 60 7.60 -15.96 -14.39
CA ASN A 60 6.57 -16.58 -15.23
C ASN A 60 5.85 -17.81 -14.62
N ASP A 61 5.93 -18.00 -13.31
CA ASP A 61 5.24 -19.08 -12.60
C ASP A 61 4.39 -18.52 -11.45
N PHE A 62 3.39 -19.27 -11.01
CA PHE A 62 2.52 -18.89 -9.91
C PHE A 62 3.10 -19.36 -8.58
N LYS A 63 3.25 -18.44 -7.63
CA LYS A 63 3.77 -18.73 -6.30
C LYS A 63 2.97 -18.00 -5.23
N GLU A 64 2.68 -18.69 -4.13
CA GLU A 64 2.21 -18.03 -2.92
C GLU A 64 3.35 -17.25 -2.29
N ILE A 65 3.10 -15.98 -1.96
CA ILE A 65 3.99 -15.12 -1.18
C ILE A 65 3.23 -14.52 0.00
N LYS A 66 3.95 -14.17 1.06
CA LYS A 66 3.42 -13.47 2.22
C LYS A 66 4.42 -12.46 2.79
N LEU A 67 3.94 -11.53 3.60
CA LEU A 67 4.79 -10.49 4.21
C LEU A 67 5.99 -11.09 4.97
N GLU A 68 5.80 -12.21 5.67
CA GLU A 68 6.84 -12.86 6.47
C GLU A 68 8.03 -13.36 5.64
N ASP A 69 7.85 -13.62 4.34
CA ASP A 69 8.92 -14.08 3.45
C ASP A 69 10.01 -13.00 3.25
N TYR A 70 9.69 -11.75 3.59
CA TYR A 70 10.57 -10.59 3.47
C TYR A 70 11.24 -10.17 4.80
N LYS A 71 11.02 -10.92 5.88
CA LYS A 71 11.62 -10.63 7.20
C LYS A 71 13.16 -10.56 7.10
N GLY A 72 13.76 -9.58 7.75
CA GLY A 72 15.21 -9.35 7.69
C GLY A 72 15.69 -8.57 6.45
N LYS A 73 14.77 -8.19 5.55
CA LYS A 73 15.03 -7.32 4.40
C LYS A 73 14.13 -6.09 4.47
N TYR A 74 14.56 -5.01 3.84
CA TYR A 74 13.62 -3.95 3.49
C TYR A 74 12.68 -4.45 2.39
N LEU A 75 11.44 -3.97 2.40
CA LEU A 75 10.45 -4.27 1.37
C LEU A 75 9.84 -2.97 0.85
N VAL A 76 9.89 -2.78 -0.47
CA VAL A 76 9.05 -1.82 -1.18
C VAL A 76 7.82 -2.55 -1.67
N LEU A 77 6.68 -2.30 -1.03
CA LEU A 77 5.37 -2.79 -1.47
C LEU A 77 4.65 -1.65 -2.17
N PHE A 78 4.36 -1.80 -3.46
CA PHE A 78 3.69 -0.74 -4.22
C PHE A 78 2.45 -1.26 -4.95
N PHE A 79 1.37 -0.51 -4.82
CA PHE A 79 0.09 -0.75 -5.46
C PHE A 79 0.01 0.04 -6.76
N TYR A 80 -0.66 -0.53 -7.75
CA TYR A 80 -1.01 0.17 -8.99
C TYR A 80 -2.47 -0.13 -9.37
N PRO A 81 -3.14 0.81 -10.07
CA PRO A 81 -4.58 0.72 -10.30
C PRO A 81 -5.05 -0.56 -11.00
N LEU A 82 -4.53 -0.81 -12.22
CA LEU A 82 -4.99 -1.87 -13.12
C LEU A 82 -3.91 -2.28 -14.12
N ASP A 83 -3.93 -3.57 -14.47
CA ASP A 83 -3.23 -4.13 -15.62
C ASP A 83 -3.69 -3.50 -16.95
N PHE A 84 -2.83 -3.55 -17.98
CA PHE A 84 -3.12 -3.09 -19.35
C PHE A 84 -3.56 -1.62 -19.48
N THR A 85 -3.14 -0.76 -18.54
CA THR A 85 -3.37 0.69 -18.58
C THR A 85 -2.11 1.49 -18.90
N PHE A 86 -2.12 2.82 -18.71
CA PHE A 86 -1.13 3.72 -19.31
C PHE A 86 0.12 3.99 -18.44
N VAL A 87 -0.06 4.50 -17.22
CA VAL A 87 1.06 4.86 -16.33
C VAL A 87 1.62 3.63 -15.60
N CYS A 88 0.76 2.67 -15.26
CA CYS A 88 1.13 1.45 -14.53
C CYS A 88 2.33 0.68 -15.12
N PRO A 89 2.37 0.38 -16.44
CA PRO A 89 3.51 -0.35 -17.00
C PRO A 89 4.82 0.43 -16.86
N THR A 90 4.78 1.77 -16.92
CA THR A 90 6.00 2.59 -16.80
C THR A 90 6.63 2.47 -15.42
N GLU A 91 5.81 2.44 -14.36
CA GLU A 91 6.29 2.29 -12.98
C GLU A 91 6.84 0.88 -12.75
N ILE A 92 6.07 -0.13 -13.17
CA ILE A 92 6.43 -1.55 -12.98
C ILE A 92 7.75 -1.86 -13.67
N ILE A 93 7.92 -1.40 -14.91
CA ILE A 93 9.15 -1.55 -15.69
C ILE A 93 10.31 -0.80 -15.04
N ALA A 94 10.11 0.45 -14.61
CA ALA A 94 11.17 1.25 -14.01
C ALA A 94 11.76 0.63 -12.74
N PHE A 95 10.91 0.03 -11.88
CA PHE A 95 11.40 -0.75 -10.73
C PHE A 95 12.14 -2.02 -11.17
N SER A 96 11.67 -2.70 -12.22
CA SER A 96 12.28 -3.97 -12.68
C SER A 96 13.65 -3.74 -13.25
N ASP A 97 13.79 -2.73 -14.11
CA ASP A 97 15.05 -2.39 -14.78
C ASP A 97 16.13 -1.98 -13.76
N ARG A 98 15.72 -1.50 -12.57
CA ARG A 98 16.61 -1.07 -11.47
C ARG A 98 16.60 -1.99 -10.26
N ILE A 99 16.04 -3.20 -10.37
CA ILE A 99 15.86 -4.12 -9.22
C ILE A 99 17.18 -4.45 -8.50
N GLN A 100 18.29 -4.45 -9.22
CA GLN A 100 19.62 -4.75 -8.66
C GLN A 100 20.10 -3.67 -7.68
N GLU A 101 19.69 -2.41 -7.86
CA GLU A 101 20.00 -1.33 -6.91
C GLU A 101 19.28 -1.53 -5.58
N PHE A 102 18.06 -2.05 -5.60
CA PHE A 102 17.32 -2.42 -4.37
C PHE A 102 17.97 -3.62 -3.68
N ARG A 103 18.28 -4.68 -4.44
CA ARG A 103 18.91 -5.90 -3.89
C ARG A 103 20.29 -5.62 -3.29
N ALA A 104 21.07 -4.71 -3.88
CA ALA A 104 22.35 -4.26 -3.32
C ALA A 104 22.20 -3.58 -1.95
N LEU A 105 21.01 -3.05 -1.65
CA LEU A 105 20.65 -2.46 -0.36
C LEU A 105 19.88 -3.44 0.54
N ASN A 106 19.95 -4.76 0.30
CA ASN A 106 19.16 -5.77 1.01
C ASN A 106 17.65 -5.43 1.03
N THR A 107 17.14 -4.96 -0.11
CA THR A 107 15.74 -4.55 -0.29
C THR A 107 15.09 -5.33 -1.43
N GLU A 108 13.88 -5.82 -1.20
CA GLU A 108 13.04 -6.44 -2.24
C GLU A 108 11.90 -5.50 -2.66
N VAL A 109 11.31 -5.79 -3.81
CA VAL A 109 10.18 -5.03 -4.36
C VAL A 109 9.04 -6.00 -4.67
N VAL A 110 7.79 -5.60 -4.38
CA VAL A 110 6.57 -6.31 -4.78
C VAL A 110 5.58 -5.32 -5.35
N GLY A 111 5.09 -5.59 -6.56
CA GLY A 111 3.97 -4.87 -7.16
C GLY A 111 2.66 -5.56 -6.82
N VAL A 112 1.59 -4.79 -6.60
CA VAL A 112 0.26 -5.32 -6.24
C VAL A 112 -0.81 -4.61 -7.06
N SER A 113 -1.78 -5.34 -7.59
CA SER A 113 -3.06 -4.76 -8.03
C SER A 113 -4.21 -5.70 -7.72
N VAL A 114 -5.42 -5.24 -8.00
CA VAL A 114 -6.65 -6.00 -7.80
C VAL A 114 -6.93 -7.01 -8.91
N ASP A 115 -6.04 -7.11 -9.90
CA ASP A 115 -6.14 -8.03 -11.03
C ASP A 115 -5.77 -9.46 -10.60
N SER A 116 -6.08 -10.43 -11.46
CA SER A 116 -5.74 -11.83 -11.20
C SER A 116 -4.30 -12.15 -11.62
N HIS A 117 -3.70 -13.18 -11.01
CA HIS A 117 -2.38 -13.67 -11.41
C HIS A 117 -2.35 -14.16 -12.88
N PHE A 118 -3.49 -14.60 -13.45
CA PHE A 118 -3.61 -14.88 -14.88
C PHE A 118 -3.46 -13.62 -15.74
N SER A 119 -4.10 -12.52 -15.32
CA SER A 119 -3.96 -11.20 -15.98
C SER A 119 -2.52 -10.73 -15.95
N HIS A 120 -1.88 -10.80 -14.77
CA HIS A 120 -0.47 -10.44 -14.63
C HIS A 120 0.43 -11.24 -15.57
N LEU A 121 0.26 -12.58 -15.62
CA LEU A 121 1.08 -13.43 -16.49
C LEU A 121 0.87 -13.09 -17.98
N ALA A 122 -0.38 -12.84 -18.38
CA ALA A 122 -0.67 -12.40 -19.75
C ALA A 122 0.02 -11.07 -20.07
N TRP A 123 0.01 -10.11 -19.13
CA TRP A 123 0.63 -8.79 -19.32
C TRP A 123 2.15 -8.83 -19.32
N ILE A 124 2.76 -9.70 -18.50
CA ILE A 124 4.20 -10.01 -18.50
C ILE A 124 4.63 -10.60 -19.85
N ASN A 125 3.83 -11.51 -20.41
CA ASN A 125 4.12 -12.12 -21.71
C ASN A 125 3.90 -11.17 -22.90
N GLN A 126 3.25 -10.03 -22.70
CA GLN A 126 3.07 -9.03 -23.74
C GLN A 126 4.34 -8.17 -23.93
N PRO A 127 4.79 -7.91 -25.17
CA PRO A 127 5.96 -7.07 -25.42
C PRO A 127 5.77 -5.62 -24.94
N ARG A 128 6.84 -5.02 -24.38
CA ARG A 128 6.84 -3.60 -23.95
C ARG A 128 6.41 -2.62 -25.03
N LYS A 129 6.80 -2.87 -26.29
CA LYS A 129 6.41 -2.05 -27.46
C LYS A 129 4.90 -2.01 -27.71
N SER A 130 4.17 -3.00 -27.21
CA SER A 130 2.71 -3.09 -27.31
C SER A 130 2.03 -2.71 -26.00
N GLY A 131 2.72 -2.02 -25.07
CA GLY A 131 2.17 -1.68 -23.75
C GLY A 131 2.19 -2.82 -22.72
N GLY A 132 2.89 -3.92 -23.01
CA GLY A 132 3.13 -5.00 -22.05
C GLY A 132 4.29 -4.70 -21.09
N LEU A 133 4.59 -5.65 -20.20
CA LEU A 133 5.69 -5.49 -19.22
C LEU A 133 6.99 -6.13 -19.71
N GLY A 134 6.89 -7.19 -20.52
CA GLY A 134 8.02 -8.07 -20.81
C GLY A 134 8.53 -8.76 -19.53
N LYS A 135 9.80 -9.20 -19.56
CA LYS A 135 10.43 -9.84 -18.40
C LYS A 135 10.42 -8.90 -17.19
N LEU A 136 9.90 -9.41 -16.07
CA LEU A 136 9.98 -8.79 -14.74
C LEU A 136 10.86 -9.63 -13.81
N ASP A 137 11.62 -8.94 -12.97
CA ASP A 137 12.59 -9.56 -12.05
C ASP A 137 12.14 -9.50 -10.58
N TYR A 138 10.88 -9.18 -10.31
CA TYR A 138 10.26 -9.20 -8.98
C TYR A 138 8.77 -9.62 -9.05
N PRO A 139 8.14 -10.01 -7.92
CA PRO A 139 6.77 -10.53 -7.89
C PRO A 139 5.70 -9.48 -8.23
N LEU A 140 4.69 -9.89 -9.00
CA LEU A 140 3.40 -9.19 -9.10
C LEU A 140 2.32 -9.99 -8.37
N LEU A 141 1.81 -9.45 -7.26
CA LEU A 141 0.83 -10.05 -6.37
C LEU A 141 -0.60 -9.68 -6.77
N ALA A 142 -1.45 -10.71 -6.87
CA ALA A 142 -2.86 -10.55 -7.18
C ALA A 142 -3.70 -10.37 -5.90
N ASP A 143 -4.30 -9.19 -5.74
CA ASP A 143 -5.24 -8.85 -4.65
C ASP A 143 -6.69 -8.89 -5.15
N LEU A 144 -7.10 -10.04 -5.69
CA LEU A 144 -8.42 -10.18 -6.33
C LEU A 144 -9.59 -9.87 -5.37
N THR A 145 -9.40 -10.18 -4.08
CA THR A 145 -10.37 -9.92 -3.00
C THR A 145 -10.41 -8.46 -2.56
N LYS A 146 -9.42 -7.64 -2.97
CA LYS A 146 -9.23 -6.23 -2.61
C LYS A 146 -8.92 -6.00 -1.13
N GLN A 147 -8.70 -7.07 -0.39
CA GLN A 147 -8.49 -7.01 1.05
C GLN A 147 -7.14 -6.39 1.37
N ILE A 148 -6.09 -6.72 0.59
CA ILE A 148 -4.75 -6.17 0.79
C ILE A 148 -4.78 -4.65 0.50
N SER A 149 -5.41 -4.23 -0.59
CA SER A 149 -5.58 -2.82 -0.94
C SER A 149 -6.38 -2.05 0.12
N ALA A 150 -7.39 -2.68 0.73
CA ALA A 150 -8.17 -2.09 1.82
C ALA A 150 -7.37 -1.97 3.12
N ASP A 151 -6.62 -3.01 3.50
CA ASP A 151 -5.77 -3.02 4.71
C ASP A 151 -4.61 -2.03 4.59
N TYR A 152 -4.12 -1.77 3.39
CA TYR A 152 -3.14 -0.72 3.14
C TYR A 152 -3.76 0.67 2.94
N GLY A 153 -5.10 0.78 2.96
CA GLY A 153 -5.81 2.06 2.87
C GLY A 153 -5.74 2.74 1.51
N VAL A 154 -5.50 1.97 0.44
CA VAL A 154 -5.31 2.48 -0.93
C VAL A 154 -6.44 2.10 -1.88
N LEU A 155 -7.40 1.28 -1.44
CA LEU A 155 -8.57 0.92 -2.24
C LEU A 155 -9.53 2.10 -2.42
N LEU A 156 -9.82 2.44 -3.67
CA LEU A 156 -10.96 3.28 -4.03
C LEU A 156 -12.21 2.39 -4.12
N GLU A 157 -12.98 2.34 -3.03
CA GLU A 157 -14.15 1.44 -2.89
C GLU A 157 -15.16 1.61 -4.05
N ASP A 158 -15.43 2.85 -4.48
CA ASP A 158 -16.40 3.13 -5.56
C ASP A 158 -15.91 2.67 -6.95
N ALA A 159 -14.60 2.65 -7.16
CA ALA A 159 -13.98 2.28 -8.44
C ALA A 159 -13.47 0.83 -8.46
N GLY A 160 -13.33 0.20 -7.30
CA GLY A 160 -12.83 -1.18 -7.17
C GLY A 160 -11.36 -1.37 -7.53
N ILE A 161 -10.55 -0.29 -7.49
CA ILE A 161 -9.13 -0.28 -7.87
C ILE A 161 -8.28 0.38 -6.77
N SER A 162 -6.97 0.17 -6.78
CA SER A 162 -6.07 0.85 -5.85
C SER A 162 -5.60 2.21 -6.39
N LEU A 163 -5.32 3.16 -5.49
CA LEU A 163 -4.47 4.31 -5.75
C LEU A 163 -3.01 3.88 -5.93
N ARG A 164 -2.15 4.80 -6.38
CA ARG A 164 -0.71 4.57 -6.51
C ARG A 164 -0.01 4.66 -5.15
N GLY A 165 -0.34 3.74 -4.25
CA GLY A 165 0.27 3.65 -2.92
C GLY A 165 1.61 2.92 -2.95
N LEU A 166 2.61 3.42 -2.25
CA LEU A 166 3.92 2.79 -2.06
C LEU A 166 4.28 2.85 -0.59
N PHE A 167 4.77 1.72 -0.07
CA PHE A 167 5.12 1.52 1.32
C PHE A 167 6.56 1.04 1.40
N ILE A 168 7.36 1.69 2.24
CA ILE A 168 8.69 1.19 2.63
C ILE A 168 8.56 0.54 3.99
N ILE A 169 8.81 -0.75 4.06
CA ILE A 169 8.72 -1.60 5.25
C ILE A 169 10.13 -2.03 5.63
N ASP A 170 10.49 -1.88 6.90
CA ASP A 170 11.83 -2.21 7.41
C ASP A 170 12.01 -3.73 7.69
N PRO A 171 13.23 -4.19 8.00
CA PRO A 171 13.52 -5.60 8.30
C PRO A 171 12.74 -6.20 9.47
N ALA A 172 12.21 -5.36 10.37
CA ALA A 172 11.37 -5.76 11.49
C ALA A 172 9.87 -5.81 11.12
N GLY A 173 9.52 -5.51 9.87
CA GLY A 173 8.14 -5.49 9.39
C GLY A 173 7.39 -4.21 9.76
N VAL A 174 8.08 -3.11 10.08
CA VAL A 174 7.47 -1.84 10.47
C VAL A 174 7.42 -0.88 9.28
N VAL A 175 6.28 -0.23 9.07
CA VAL A 175 6.12 0.78 8.00
C VAL A 175 6.93 2.03 8.36
N ARG A 176 7.83 2.43 7.47
CA ARG A 176 8.68 3.62 7.63
C ARG A 176 8.23 4.79 6.78
N GLN A 177 7.62 4.50 5.63
CA GLN A 177 7.22 5.52 4.67
C GLN A 177 5.98 5.09 3.90
N ILE A 178 5.11 6.06 3.61
CA ILE A 178 3.93 5.91 2.77
C ILE A 178 3.91 7.04 1.74
N THR A 179 3.85 6.69 0.46
CA THR A 179 3.61 7.62 -0.65
C THR A 179 2.31 7.23 -1.34
N ILE A 180 1.35 8.13 -1.48
CA ILE A 180 0.10 7.86 -2.22
C ILE A 180 -0.06 8.95 -3.26
N ASN A 181 0.04 8.57 -4.53
CA ASN A 181 -0.28 9.46 -5.65
C ASN A 181 -1.71 9.20 -6.12
N ASP A 182 -2.34 10.25 -6.63
CA ASP A 182 -3.55 10.12 -7.44
C ASP A 182 -3.24 9.39 -8.77
N LEU A 183 -4.27 8.91 -9.45
CA LEU A 183 -4.20 8.07 -10.64
C LEU A 183 -3.35 8.64 -11.80
N PRO A 184 -3.35 9.96 -12.12
CA PRO A 184 -2.67 10.44 -13.33
C PRO A 184 -1.15 10.66 -13.16
N VAL A 185 -0.59 10.57 -11.94
CA VAL A 185 0.81 10.94 -11.66
C VAL A 185 1.63 9.74 -11.18
N GLY A 186 2.62 9.31 -11.96
CA GLY A 186 3.55 8.24 -11.60
C GLY A 186 4.52 8.62 -10.46
N ARG A 187 5.07 7.60 -9.80
CA ARG A 187 6.06 7.71 -8.71
C ARG A 187 7.50 7.76 -9.22
N SER A 188 8.42 8.10 -8.33
CA SER A 188 9.85 8.16 -8.61
C SER A 188 10.62 7.01 -7.96
N VAL A 189 11.34 6.23 -8.79
CA VAL A 189 12.25 5.17 -8.34
C VAL A 189 13.46 5.77 -7.60
N ASP A 190 13.96 6.92 -8.06
CA ASP A 190 15.09 7.61 -7.42
C ASP A 190 14.74 8.06 -6.00
N GLU A 191 13.54 8.62 -5.81
CA GLU A 191 13.11 9.04 -4.47
C GLU A 191 12.93 7.84 -3.54
N THR A 192 12.40 6.73 -4.07
CA THR A 192 12.26 5.49 -3.30
C THR A 192 13.63 4.98 -2.85
N LEU A 193 14.63 4.93 -3.74
CA LEU A 193 16.00 4.55 -3.41
C LEU A 193 16.66 5.52 -2.42
N ARG A 194 16.41 6.83 -2.56
CA ARG A 194 16.92 7.85 -1.64
C ARG A 194 16.39 7.63 -0.22
N LEU A 195 15.09 7.36 -0.09
CA LEU A 195 14.44 7.10 1.20
C LEU A 195 14.96 5.83 1.86
N ILE A 196 15.12 4.73 1.12
CA ILE A 196 15.72 3.49 1.66
C ILE A 196 17.12 3.75 2.20
N LYS A 197 17.98 4.42 1.42
CA LYS A 197 19.34 4.79 1.84
C LYS A 197 19.33 5.66 3.09
N ALA A 198 18.35 6.56 3.22
CA ALA A 198 18.20 7.43 4.37
C ALA A 198 17.82 6.64 5.64
N PHE A 199 16.82 5.77 5.57
CA PHE A 199 16.44 4.95 6.73
C PHE A 199 17.57 4.03 7.19
N GLN A 200 18.26 3.37 6.24
CA GLN A 200 19.41 2.53 6.56
C GLN A 200 20.57 3.34 7.18
N PHE A 201 20.77 4.58 6.74
CA PHE A 201 21.76 5.47 7.34
C PHE A 201 21.40 5.80 8.79
N VAL A 202 20.16 6.25 9.05
CA VAL A 202 19.69 6.59 10.40
C VAL A 202 19.82 5.40 11.34
N GLU A 203 19.45 4.20 10.89
CA GLU A 203 19.54 2.97 11.68
C GLU A 203 20.99 2.59 12.03
N LYS A 204 21.92 2.80 11.10
CA LYS A 204 23.33 2.47 11.29
C LYS A 204 24.08 3.50 12.14
N HIS A 205 23.73 4.79 12.00
CA HIS A 205 24.54 5.89 12.53
C HIS A 205 23.90 6.62 13.71
N GLY A 206 22.58 6.52 13.91
CA GLY A 206 21.86 7.24 14.98
C GLY A 206 21.74 8.76 14.76
N GLU A 207 22.23 9.27 13.63
CA GLU A 207 22.02 10.65 13.19
C GLU A 207 20.76 10.76 12.30
N VAL A 208 20.23 11.96 12.11
CA VAL A 208 19.06 12.20 11.27
C VAL A 208 19.44 12.86 9.94
N CYS A 209 18.70 12.49 8.89
CA CYS A 209 18.88 13.01 7.54
C CYS A 209 18.01 14.27 7.33
N PRO A 210 18.59 15.43 6.98
CA PRO A 210 17.85 16.65 6.69
C PRO A 210 17.07 16.57 5.36
N ALA A 211 16.30 17.62 5.07
CA ALA A 211 15.61 17.76 3.79
C ALA A 211 16.58 17.66 2.60
N ASN A 212 16.16 16.94 1.56
CA ASN A 212 16.95 16.67 0.35
C ASN A 212 18.30 15.97 0.63
N TRP A 213 18.39 15.20 1.71
CA TRP A 213 19.59 14.39 1.98
C TRP A 213 19.78 13.33 0.90
N GLU A 214 21.02 13.25 0.41
CA GLU A 214 21.47 12.27 -0.58
C GLU A 214 22.92 11.86 -0.26
N PRO A 215 23.26 10.55 -0.20
CA PRO A 215 24.57 10.08 0.25
C PRO A 215 25.79 10.70 -0.45
N ASN A 216 25.67 11.04 -1.73
CA ASN A 216 26.78 11.50 -2.56
C ASN A 216 26.64 12.95 -3.04
N LYS A 217 25.54 13.64 -2.73
CA LYS A 217 25.30 15.03 -3.18
C LYS A 217 25.08 15.99 -2.01
N ASN A 218 24.34 15.58 -1.00
CA ASN A 218 24.01 16.37 0.17
C ASN A 218 24.00 15.44 1.40
N ALA A 219 25.20 15.04 1.81
CA ALA A 219 25.40 13.99 2.80
C ALA A 219 25.41 14.51 4.25
N ALA A 220 25.28 15.82 4.46
CA ALA A 220 25.31 16.42 5.79
C ALA A 220 24.12 15.93 6.63
N THR A 221 24.39 15.57 7.87
CA THR A 221 23.46 14.94 8.82
C THR A 221 23.44 15.70 10.14
N ILE A 222 22.45 15.43 10.99
CA ILE A 222 22.26 16.14 12.26
C ILE A 222 22.28 15.11 13.39
N LYS A 223 23.13 15.32 14.40
CA LYS A 223 23.03 14.59 15.66
C LYS A 223 21.78 15.05 16.41
N PRO A 224 20.83 14.15 16.77
CA PRO A 224 19.54 14.53 17.31
C PRO A 224 19.61 14.92 18.80
N ASN A 225 20.46 15.90 19.11
CA ASN A 225 20.66 16.46 20.44
C ASN A 225 20.74 18.00 20.35
N PRO A 226 20.11 18.77 21.25
CA PRO A 226 20.10 20.24 21.20
C PRO A 226 21.47 20.91 21.21
N LYS A 227 22.49 20.28 21.82
CA LYS A 227 23.86 20.81 21.86
C LYS A 227 24.62 20.46 20.58
N GLU A 228 24.57 19.20 20.17
CA GLU A 228 25.38 18.69 19.06
C GLU A 228 24.81 19.09 17.69
N SER A 229 23.50 19.27 17.57
CA SER A 229 22.85 19.74 16.34
C SER A 229 23.33 21.13 15.90
N ARG A 230 23.87 21.95 16.82
CA ARG A 230 24.41 23.28 16.50
C ARG A 230 25.53 23.22 15.47
N GLU A 231 26.34 22.16 15.46
CA GLU A 231 27.40 21.95 14.46
C GLU A 231 26.84 21.99 13.04
N TYR A 232 25.68 21.37 12.82
CA TYR A 232 25.02 21.39 11.53
C TYR A 232 24.49 22.79 11.18
N PHE A 233 23.75 23.42 12.10
CA PHE A 233 23.07 24.69 11.85
C PHE A 233 24.05 25.86 11.66
N GLU A 234 25.14 25.91 12.44
CA GLU A 234 26.22 26.91 12.27
C GLU A 234 26.89 26.79 10.90
N LYS A 235 27.09 25.56 10.41
CA LYS A 235 27.75 25.30 9.12
C LYS A 235 26.85 25.57 7.91
N HIS A 236 25.55 25.39 8.04
CA HIS A 236 24.62 25.44 6.89
C HIS A 236 23.67 26.65 6.89
N GLY A 237 23.74 27.51 7.91
CA GLY A 237 22.97 28.77 7.98
C GLY A 237 21.45 28.55 7.93
N LYS A 238 20.99 27.43 8.49
CA LYS A 238 19.58 27.04 8.60
C LYS A 238 19.17 26.93 10.06
#